data_AF-C5DQM7-F1
#
_entry.id   AF-C5DQM7-F1
#
_cell.length_a   1.000
_cell.length_b   1.000
_cell.length_c   1.000
_cell.angle_alpha   90.00
_cell.angle_beta   90.00
_cell.angle_gamma   90.00
#
_symmetry.space_group_name_H-M   'P 1'
#
loop_
_entity.id
_entity.type
_entity.pdbx_description
1 polymer ?
#
loop_
_entity_poly.entity_id
_entity_poly.type
_entity_poly.pdbx_seq_one_letter_code
_entity_poly.pdbx_strand_id
1 'polypeptide(L)'
;MLCKKLYQVLSSDSTTKTCRLTFAPNQPDINDPFFISEEPKNIEIVCFKNTYLSIFKEAHDYFQNYPSISVAASPKDWNTYYSSLGYLLTTPENKTNFNVHYDTFLKMWEIDDSKELLNRELKIVQRLLTSSNNRLNKSSSLWQMYRKLYTLSMDYNNGTNHNYIFTFLESGSKHLSNYYCWNASRWFFDVFPINEKKLMIDNVKQFCFKNFKDSSSWDALAYMLCQQRKKIGYNIKNYYHPNEPDQREHQWLEFEVDEIFAEIIHLIDSFAVTELPPFLCCRTIAVSFPELKVITKVLKKWRSDIQKFEQQYGPLQFIRNNPIPASKYTDDIIISGLSRHIGYKKRFVEQNL
;
A
#
# COMPACT_ATOMS: atom_id res chain seq x y z
N MET A 1 -6.85 31.50 7.45
CA MET A 1 -6.68 30.18 8.07
C MET A 1 -5.97 29.26 7.08
N LEU A 2 -4.70 28.92 7.34
CA LEU A 2 -3.87 28.02 6.54
C LEU A 2 -4.48 26.62 6.43
N CYS A 3 -5.11 26.11 7.49
CA CYS A 3 -5.83 24.84 7.52
C CYS A 3 -7.01 24.81 6.51
N LYS A 4 -7.70 25.95 6.32
CA LYS A 4 -8.70 26.08 5.25
C LYS A 4 -8.06 26.07 3.86
N LYS A 5 -6.92 26.76 3.70
CA LYS A 5 -6.17 26.73 2.43
C LYS A 5 -5.71 25.31 2.11
N LEU A 6 -5.22 24.56 3.10
CA LEU A 6 -4.87 23.14 3.00
C LEU A 6 -6.04 22.31 2.47
N TYR A 7 -7.23 22.45 3.06
CA TYR A 7 -8.43 21.78 2.53
C TYR A 7 -8.66 22.13 1.07
N GLN A 8 -8.62 23.41 0.70
CA GLN A 8 -8.88 23.87 -0.67
C GLN A 8 -7.89 23.26 -1.68
N VAL A 9 -6.59 23.23 -1.36
CA VAL A 9 -5.59 22.61 -2.26
C VAL A 9 -5.68 21.08 -2.27
N LEU A 10 -6.02 20.42 -1.16
CA LEU A 10 -6.11 18.95 -1.13
C LEU A 10 -7.45 18.41 -1.66
N SER A 11 -8.50 19.23 -1.70
CA SER A 11 -9.81 18.85 -2.24
C SER A 11 -10.00 19.25 -3.71
N SER A 12 -9.08 20.02 -4.29
CA SER A 12 -9.20 20.53 -5.66
C SER A 12 -9.45 19.41 -6.68
N ASP A 13 -10.42 19.60 -7.56
CA ASP A 13 -10.81 18.60 -8.53
C ASP A 13 -9.92 18.64 -9.78
N SER A 14 -9.27 17.52 -10.05
CA SER A 14 -8.70 17.23 -11.37
C SER A 14 -9.11 15.82 -11.78
N THR A 15 -10.22 15.70 -12.50
CA THR A 15 -10.76 14.40 -12.95
C THR A 15 -9.82 13.67 -13.90
N THR A 16 -8.90 14.38 -14.54
CA THR A 16 -7.99 13.85 -15.57
C THR A 16 -6.52 13.80 -15.16
N LYS A 17 -6.16 14.40 -14.01
CA LYS A 17 -4.75 14.53 -13.58
C LYS A 17 -4.48 13.81 -12.27
N THR A 18 -3.28 13.28 -12.16
CA THR A 18 -2.77 12.69 -10.92
C THR A 18 -2.28 13.79 -10.00
N CYS A 19 -2.88 13.94 -8.82
CA CYS A 19 -2.46 14.95 -7.85
C CYS A 19 -1.60 14.34 -6.74
N ARG A 20 -0.45 14.93 -6.44
CA ARG A 20 0.49 14.48 -5.40
C ARG A 20 0.79 15.60 -4.42
N LEU A 21 1.02 15.23 -3.16
CA LEU A 21 1.48 16.14 -2.11
C LEU A 21 2.95 15.88 -1.80
N THR A 22 3.79 16.89 -2.01
CA THR A 22 5.23 16.83 -1.76
C THR A 22 5.62 17.81 -0.66
N PHE A 23 6.49 17.37 0.25
CA PHE A 23 7.10 18.22 1.27
C PHE A 23 8.51 18.60 0.86
N ALA A 24 8.83 19.89 0.93
CA ALA A 24 10.13 20.42 0.51
C ALA A 24 10.67 21.50 1.48
N PRO A 25 11.98 21.76 1.48
CA PRO A 25 12.55 22.95 2.12
C PRO A 25 11.99 24.23 1.50
N ASN A 26 11.87 25.29 2.31
CA ASN A 26 11.45 26.60 1.82
C ASN A 26 12.37 27.09 0.69
N GLN A 27 11.81 27.79 -0.29
CA GLN A 27 12.56 28.39 -1.39
C GLN A 27 12.59 29.92 -1.22
N PRO A 28 13.71 30.62 -1.48
CA PRO A 28 13.82 32.06 -1.27
C PRO A 28 12.78 32.89 -2.02
N ASP A 29 12.41 32.45 -3.22
CA ASP A 29 11.54 33.21 -4.13
C ASP A 29 10.06 32.78 -4.08
N ILE A 30 9.70 31.88 -3.16
CA ILE A 30 8.32 31.38 -3.03
C ILE A 30 7.77 31.77 -1.67
N ASN A 31 6.93 32.81 -1.66
CA ASN A 31 6.23 33.29 -0.46
C ASN A 31 4.86 32.63 -0.26
N ASP A 32 4.37 31.89 -1.25
CA ASP A 32 3.10 31.20 -1.14
C ASP A 32 3.16 30.00 -0.17
N PRO A 33 2.14 29.81 0.69
CA PRO A 33 2.06 28.65 1.57
C PRO A 33 2.17 27.31 0.84
N PHE A 34 1.63 27.23 -0.37
CA PHE A 34 1.69 26.06 -1.24
C PHE A 34 2.11 26.49 -2.63
N PHE A 35 3.08 25.79 -3.21
CA PHE A 35 3.40 25.92 -4.63
C PHE A 35 2.69 24.81 -5.39
N ILE A 36 2.01 25.15 -6.48
CA ILE A 36 1.29 24.18 -7.32
C ILE A 36 1.98 24.14 -8.67
N SER A 37 2.62 23.02 -8.99
CA SER A 37 3.13 22.74 -10.32
C SER A 37 2.08 21.93 -11.09
N GLU A 38 1.66 22.42 -12.24
CA GLU A 38 0.66 21.76 -13.07
C GLU A 38 1.26 21.36 -14.42
N GLU A 39 1.37 20.06 -14.63
CA GLU A 39 1.75 19.43 -15.90
C GLU A 39 0.51 18.87 -16.61
N PRO A 40 0.60 18.45 -17.88
CA PRO A 40 -0.54 17.90 -18.62
C PRO A 40 -1.22 16.71 -17.94
N LYS A 41 -0.47 15.86 -17.23
CA LYS A 41 -0.97 14.63 -16.58
C LYS A 41 -0.88 14.63 -15.05
N ASN A 42 -0.14 15.58 -14.48
CA ASN A 42 0.22 15.58 -13.07
C ASN A 42 -0.01 16.97 -12.46
N ILE A 43 -0.45 16.99 -11.21
CA ILE A 43 -0.46 18.17 -10.35
C ILE A 43 0.42 17.82 -9.14
N GLU A 44 1.40 18.66 -8.86
CA GLU A 44 2.21 18.55 -7.65
C GLU A 44 1.91 19.74 -6.73
N ILE A 45 1.40 19.43 -5.54
CA ILE A 45 1.21 20.39 -4.46
C ILE A 45 2.42 20.29 -3.55
N VAL A 46 3.23 21.35 -3.53
CA VAL A 46 4.41 21.45 -2.66
C VAL A 46 4.05 22.20 -1.39
N CYS A 47 4.13 21.52 -0.25
CA CYS A 47 3.99 22.07 1.10
C CYS A 47 5.37 22.30 1.70
N PHE A 48 5.74 23.56 1.91
CA PHE A 48 7.04 23.91 2.48
C PHE A 48 7.10 23.69 3.98
N LYS A 49 8.31 23.50 4.51
CA LYS A 49 8.55 23.26 5.96
C LYS A 49 7.92 24.35 6.84
N ASN A 50 8.02 25.63 6.48
CA ASN A 50 7.43 26.70 7.28
C ASN A 50 5.89 26.64 7.25
N THR A 51 5.29 26.32 6.10
CA THR A 51 3.85 26.11 5.98
C THR A 51 3.39 24.94 6.85
N TYR A 52 4.08 23.80 6.78
CA TYR A 52 3.79 22.62 7.60
C TYR A 52 3.79 22.95 9.10
N LEU A 53 4.80 23.67 9.59
CA LEU A 53 4.88 24.08 10.99
C LEU A 53 3.80 25.11 11.35
N SER A 54 3.47 26.01 10.43
CA SER A 54 2.41 27.01 10.65
C SER A 54 1.03 26.37 10.69
N ILE A 55 0.77 25.34 9.87
CA ILE A 55 -0.45 24.53 9.93
C ILE A 55 -0.54 23.81 11.28
N PHE A 56 0.55 23.20 11.76
CA PHE A 56 0.57 22.58 13.09
C PHE A 56 0.22 23.60 14.17
N LYS A 57 0.85 24.78 14.14
CA LYS A 57 0.60 25.83 15.13
C LYS A 57 -0.84 26.33 15.07
N GLU A 58 -1.36 26.63 13.89
CA GLU A 58 -2.74 27.11 13.72
C GLU A 58 -3.77 26.07 14.22
N ALA A 59 -3.58 24.79 13.91
CA ALA A 59 -4.39 23.71 14.45
C ALA A 59 -4.26 23.59 15.98
N HIS A 60 -3.04 23.75 16.50
CA HIS A 60 -2.78 23.69 17.93
C HIS A 60 -3.46 24.81 18.69
N ASP A 61 -3.29 26.05 18.24
CA ASP A 61 -3.90 27.24 18.84
C ASP A 61 -5.44 27.14 18.81
N TYR A 62 -6.02 26.56 17.76
CA TYR A 62 -7.46 26.28 17.71
C TYR A 62 -7.89 25.33 18.84
N PHE A 63 -7.21 24.19 18.98
CA PHE A 63 -7.58 23.16 19.97
C PHE A 63 -7.16 23.50 21.40
N GLN A 64 -6.25 24.45 21.63
CA GLN A 64 -5.94 24.95 22.98
C GLN A 64 -7.16 25.59 23.65
N ASN A 65 -8.10 26.14 22.88
CA ASN A 65 -9.34 26.70 23.39
C ASN A 65 -10.33 25.61 23.89
N TYR A 66 -10.01 24.33 23.68
CA TYR A 66 -10.80 23.18 24.11
C TYR A 66 -9.93 22.27 24.99
N PRO A 67 -10.09 22.26 26.33
CA PRO A 67 -9.32 21.37 27.21
C PRO A 67 -9.35 19.90 26.75
N SER A 68 -8.32 19.11 27.04
CA SER A 68 -8.10 17.74 26.49
C SER A 68 -9.27 16.75 26.68
N ILE A 69 -10.06 16.90 27.75
CA ILE A 69 -11.30 16.13 28.01
C ILE A 69 -12.46 16.58 27.09
N SER A 70 -12.42 17.83 26.62
CA SER A 70 -13.41 18.50 25.77
C SER A 70 -13.03 18.59 24.29
N VAL A 71 -11.87 18.08 23.86
CA VAL A 71 -11.54 18.02 22.42
C VAL A 71 -12.61 17.21 21.66
N ALA A 72 -13.19 16.20 22.31
CA ALA A 72 -14.38 15.48 21.82
C ALA A 72 -15.66 16.34 21.81
N ALA A 73 -15.75 17.34 22.69
CA ALA A 73 -16.83 18.32 22.80
C ALA A 73 -16.61 19.57 21.92
N SER A 74 -15.56 19.59 21.09
CA SER A 74 -15.38 20.65 20.09
C SER A 74 -16.59 20.70 19.15
N PRO A 75 -17.00 21.91 18.70
CA PRO A 75 -18.09 22.06 17.74
C PRO A 75 -17.83 21.20 16.50
N LYS A 76 -18.86 20.56 15.96
CA LYS A 76 -18.73 19.75 14.72
C LYS A 76 -19.02 20.63 13.50
N ASP A 77 -18.16 21.63 13.30
CA ASP A 77 -18.28 22.62 12.24
C ASP A 77 -17.06 22.62 11.30
N TRP A 78 -17.11 23.48 10.29
CA TRP A 78 -16.02 23.64 9.31
C TRP A 78 -14.69 24.06 9.93
N ASN A 79 -14.68 24.85 11.00
CA ASN A 79 -13.42 25.26 11.64
C ASN A 79 -12.76 24.08 12.34
N THR A 80 -13.53 23.27 13.06
CA THR A 80 -13.04 22.02 13.64
C THR A 80 -12.56 21.06 12.56
N TYR A 81 -13.28 20.94 11.45
CA TYR A 81 -12.87 20.09 10.33
C TYR A 81 -11.52 20.53 9.74
N TYR A 82 -11.37 21.83 9.42
CA TYR A 82 -10.12 22.34 8.88
C TYR A 82 -8.96 22.19 9.86
N SER A 83 -9.13 22.56 11.13
CA SER A 83 -8.08 22.45 12.14
C SER A 83 -7.68 21.00 12.40
N SER A 84 -8.65 20.09 12.46
CA SER A 84 -8.37 18.65 12.63
C SER A 84 -7.70 18.04 11.39
N LEU A 85 -7.99 18.53 10.17
CA LEU A 85 -7.22 18.18 8.97
C LEU A 85 -5.77 18.65 9.06
N GLY A 86 -5.53 19.85 9.63
CA GLY A 86 -4.19 20.32 9.95
C GLY A 86 -3.45 19.33 10.86
N TYR A 87 -4.12 18.81 11.89
CA TYR A 87 -3.56 17.76 12.73
C TYR A 87 -3.40 16.40 12.04
N LEU A 88 -4.26 16.02 11.11
CA LEU A 88 -4.03 14.81 10.30
C LEU A 88 -2.76 14.94 9.46
N LEU A 89 -2.51 16.12 8.87
CA LEU A 89 -1.29 16.41 8.12
C LEU A 89 -0.03 16.33 9.01
N THR A 90 -0.09 16.83 10.24
CA THR A 90 1.12 17.03 11.06
C THR A 90 1.35 15.98 12.14
N THR A 91 0.28 15.32 12.59
CA THR A 91 0.24 14.36 13.70
C THR A 91 -0.72 13.19 13.42
N PRO A 92 -0.50 12.43 12.32
CA PRO A 92 -1.49 11.47 11.81
C PRO A 92 -1.83 10.29 12.74
N GLU A 93 -0.94 9.95 13.69
CA GLU A 93 -1.17 8.85 14.65
C GLU A 93 -1.86 9.31 15.96
N ASN A 94 -2.24 10.59 16.08
CA ASN A 94 -2.99 11.05 17.24
C ASN A 94 -4.45 10.59 17.13
N LYS A 95 -4.80 9.53 17.85
CA LYS A 95 -6.15 8.93 17.85
C LYS A 95 -7.26 9.90 18.24
N THR A 96 -6.99 10.82 19.16
CA THR A 96 -7.98 11.84 19.55
C THR A 96 -8.29 12.76 18.38
N ASN A 97 -7.25 13.27 17.71
CA ASN A 97 -7.42 14.14 16.54
C ASN A 97 -8.10 13.41 15.38
N PHE A 98 -7.74 12.14 15.18
CA PHE A 98 -8.39 11.26 14.21
C PHE A 98 -9.89 11.13 14.47
N ASN A 99 -10.29 10.81 15.70
CA ASN A 99 -11.71 10.66 16.06
C ASN A 99 -12.45 11.99 15.88
N VAL A 100 -11.87 13.10 16.35
CA VAL A 100 -12.45 14.43 16.17
C VAL A 100 -12.69 14.72 14.69
N HIS A 101 -11.70 14.48 13.84
CA HIS A 101 -11.81 14.73 12.41
C HIS A 101 -12.90 13.86 11.78
N TYR A 102 -12.86 12.55 12.04
CA TYR A 102 -13.82 11.60 11.48
C TYR A 102 -15.25 11.88 11.96
N ASP A 103 -15.46 12.14 13.25
CA ASP A 103 -16.78 12.49 13.80
C ASP A 103 -17.30 13.81 13.23
N THR A 104 -16.41 14.78 13.01
CA THR A 104 -16.78 16.07 12.41
C THR A 104 -17.15 15.90 10.94
N PHE A 105 -16.36 15.12 10.19
CA PHE A 105 -16.68 14.74 8.82
C PHE A 105 -18.05 14.06 8.72
N LEU A 106 -18.30 13.02 9.54
CA LEU A 106 -19.59 12.32 9.54
C LEU A 106 -20.73 13.29 9.86
N LYS A 107 -20.55 14.19 10.84
CA LYS A 107 -21.62 15.13 11.20
C LYS A 107 -21.92 16.13 10.08
N MET A 108 -20.90 16.61 9.41
CA MET A 108 -21.06 17.51 8.26
C MET A 108 -21.69 16.79 7.08
N TRP A 109 -21.30 15.53 6.86
CA TRP A 109 -21.85 14.70 5.80
C TRP A 109 -23.33 14.35 6.04
N GLU A 110 -23.75 14.10 7.28
CA GLU A 110 -25.17 13.94 7.64
C GLU A 110 -26.02 15.19 7.31
N ILE A 111 -25.44 16.39 7.41
CA ILE A 111 -26.17 17.65 7.20
C ILE A 111 -26.26 17.98 5.72
N ASP A 112 -25.17 17.78 4.97
CA ASP A 112 -25.06 18.16 3.56
C ASP A 112 -25.54 17.06 2.61
N ASP A 113 -25.55 15.80 3.07
CA ASP A 113 -25.73 14.55 2.30
C ASP A 113 -25.00 14.56 0.94
N SER A 114 -23.87 15.28 0.89
CA SER A 114 -23.23 15.57 -0.37
C SER A 114 -22.22 14.47 -0.69
N LYS A 115 -22.51 13.74 -1.77
CA LYS A 115 -21.55 12.83 -2.44
C LYS A 115 -20.22 13.53 -2.69
N GLU A 116 -20.27 14.83 -2.94
CA GLU A 116 -19.09 15.66 -3.16
C GLU A 116 -18.19 15.76 -1.92
N LEU A 117 -18.74 15.91 -0.71
CA LEU A 117 -17.93 15.98 0.51
C LEU A 117 -17.17 14.67 0.75
N LEU A 118 -17.82 13.51 0.57
CA LEU A 118 -17.15 12.21 0.67
C LEU A 118 -16.05 12.04 -0.38
N ASN A 119 -16.31 12.47 -1.63
CA ASN A 119 -15.31 12.42 -2.70
C ASN A 119 -14.10 13.30 -2.40
N ARG A 120 -14.31 14.50 -1.85
CA ARG A 120 -13.23 15.40 -1.43
C ARG A 120 -12.43 14.78 -0.29
N GLU A 121 -13.09 14.19 0.69
CA GLU A 121 -12.43 13.53 1.83
C GLU A 121 -11.56 12.35 1.37
N LEU A 122 -12.08 11.49 0.49
CA LEU A 122 -11.31 10.41 -0.11
C LEU A 122 -10.05 10.92 -0.83
N LYS A 123 -10.18 11.98 -1.63
CA LYS A 123 -9.03 12.60 -2.33
C LYS A 123 -8.00 13.15 -1.36
N ILE A 124 -8.44 13.83 -0.30
CA ILE A 124 -7.57 14.36 0.75
C ILE A 124 -6.77 13.21 1.36
N VAL A 125 -7.44 12.16 1.83
CA VAL A 125 -6.77 11.01 2.45
C VAL A 125 -5.83 10.30 1.47
N GLN A 126 -6.22 10.13 0.20
CA GLN A 126 -5.34 9.58 -0.84
C GLN A 126 -4.08 10.43 -1.03
N ARG A 127 -4.20 11.76 -1.10
CA ARG A 127 -3.05 12.67 -1.24
C ARG A 127 -2.12 12.62 -0.03
N LEU A 128 -2.67 12.48 1.19
CA LEU A 128 -1.87 12.28 2.40
C LEU A 128 -1.13 10.93 2.36
N LEU A 129 -1.82 9.84 2.00
CA LEU A 129 -1.27 8.49 1.91
C LEU A 129 -0.24 8.30 0.80
N THR A 130 -0.34 9.08 -0.28
CA THR A 130 0.61 9.06 -1.41
C THR A 130 1.67 10.17 -1.33
N SER A 131 1.70 10.92 -0.23
CA SER A 131 2.63 12.04 -0.07
C SER A 131 4.08 11.60 0.08
N SER A 132 5.01 12.54 -0.12
CA SER A 132 6.44 12.32 0.12
C SER A 132 6.83 12.22 1.61
N ASN A 133 5.90 12.44 2.54
CA ASN A 133 6.16 12.35 3.97
C ASN A 133 5.84 10.95 4.51
N ASN A 134 6.90 10.25 4.90
CA ASN A 134 6.85 8.87 5.40
C ASN A 134 5.91 8.68 6.59
N ARG A 135 5.71 9.71 7.43
CA ARG A 135 4.81 9.63 8.60
C ARG A 135 3.34 9.59 8.18
N LEU A 136 3.00 10.27 7.09
CA LEU A 136 1.65 10.28 6.52
C LEU A 136 1.42 9.01 5.69
N ASN A 137 2.34 8.71 4.78
CA ASN A 137 2.22 7.57 3.86
C ASN A 137 2.14 6.22 4.60
N LYS A 138 2.88 6.08 5.71
CA LYS A 138 2.83 4.87 6.57
C LYS A 138 1.91 5.01 7.77
N SER A 139 0.97 5.97 7.75
CA SER A 139 0.09 6.17 8.88
C SER A 139 -0.96 5.07 8.98
N SER A 140 -0.95 4.35 10.10
CA SER A 140 -1.92 3.27 10.34
C SER A 140 -3.34 3.83 10.44
N SER A 141 -3.49 5.00 11.07
CA SER A 141 -4.76 5.70 11.23
C SER A 141 -5.30 6.19 9.89
N LEU A 142 -4.48 6.80 9.02
CA LEU A 142 -4.96 7.25 7.70
C LEU A 142 -5.38 6.08 6.80
N TRP A 143 -4.65 4.95 6.80
CA TRP A 143 -5.09 3.74 6.09
C TRP A 143 -6.40 3.17 6.63
N GLN A 144 -6.63 3.28 7.95
CA GLN A 144 -7.91 2.92 8.54
C GLN A 144 -9.04 3.88 8.13
N MET A 145 -8.79 5.19 8.09
CA MET A 145 -9.75 6.17 7.58
C MET A 145 -10.12 5.87 6.15
N TYR A 146 -9.12 5.61 5.31
CA TYR A 146 -9.32 5.32 3.90
C TYR A 146 -10.26 4.14 3.68
N ARG A 147 -10.08 3.04 4.45
CA ARG A 147 -11.02 1.90 4.42
C ARG A 147 -12.43 2.29 4.83
N LYS A 148 -12.59 3.05 5.92
CA LYS A 148 -13.92 3.51 6.39
C LYS A 148 -14.63 4.37 5.34
N LEU A 149 -13.95 5.39 4.82
CA LEU A 149 -14.48 6.26 3.77
C LEU A 149 -14.84 5.48 2.51
N TYR A 150 -14.02 4.48 2.17
CA TYR A 150 -14.28 3.65 1.00
C TYR A 150 -15.52 2.77 1.20
N THR A 151 -15.71 2.17 2.38
CA THR A 151 -16.97 1.46 2.72
C THR A 151 -18.17 2.39 2.54
N LEU A 152 -18.12 3.61 3.09
CA LEU A 152 -19.18 4.60 2.90
C LEU A 152 -19.43 4.92 1.42
N SER A 153 -18.39 4.97 0.59
CA SER A 153 -18.53 5.26 -0.85
C SER A 153 -19.19 4.13 -1.66
N MET A 154 -19.03 2.88 -1.21
CA MET A 154 -19.63 1.71 -1.88
C MET A 154 -21.14 1.67 -1.69
N ASP A 155 -21.62 2.00 -0.48
CA ASP A 155 -23.06 2.00 -0.17
C ASP A 155 -23.84 3.04 -1.00
N TYR A 156 -23.19 4.13 -1.42
CA TYR A 156 -23.80 5.20 -2.20
C TYR A 156 -23.76 4.99 -3.73
N ASN A 157 -23.22 3.84 -4.19
CA ASN A 157 -23.23 3.37 -5.57
C ASN A 157 -22.80 4.44 -6.59
N ASN A 158 -21.72 5.17 -6.28
CA ASN A 158 -21.42 6.44 -6.95
C ASN A 158 -20.80 6.33 -8.34
N GLY A 159 -20.41 5.13 -8.82
CA GLY A 159 -19.71 4.97 -10.10
C GLY A 159 -18.39 5.76 -10.22
N THR A 160 -18.01 6.50 -9.16
CA THR A 160 -16.75 7.23 -9.08
C THR A 160 -15.67 6.21 -8.85
N ASN A 161 -14.92 5.93 -9.92
CA ASN A 161 -13.69 5.16 -9.87
C ASN A 161 -12.67 5.91 -9.02
N HIS A 162 -12.78 5.75 -7.70
CA HIS A 162 -11.72 6.11 -6.78
C HIS A 162 -10.54 5.24 -7.18
N ASN A 163 -9.49 5.83 -7.74
CA ASN A 163 -8.35 5.07 -8.24
C ASN A 163 -7.53 4.50 -7.06
N TYR A 164 -8.11 3.52 -6.37
CA TYR A 164 -7.55 2.89 -5.19
C TYR A 164 -6.30 2.09 -5.56
N ILE A 165 -6.26 1.51 -6.77
CA ILE A 165 -5.08 0.84 -7.30
C ILE A 165 -3.94 1.85 -7.38
N PHE A 166 -4.15 3.01 -8.01
CA PHE A 166 -3.15 4.07 -8.03
C PHE A 166 -2.67 4.43 -6.62
N THR A 167 -3.58 4.52 -5.64
CA THR A 167 -3.21 4.85 -4.26
C THR A 167 -2.23 3.84 -3.67
N PHE A 168 -2.47 2.53 -3.87
CA PHE A 168 -1.57 1.48 -3.41
C PHE A 168 -0.23 1.50 -4.16
N LEU A 169 -0.27 1.60 -5.48
CA LEU A 169 0.93 1.58 -6.31
C LEU A 169 1.83 2.79 -6.04
N GLU A 170 1.23 3.98 -5.94
CA GLU A 170 1.98 5.21 -5.66
C GLU A 170 2.55 5.18 -4.24
N SER A 171 1.75 4.82 -3.24
CA SER A 171 2.24 4.68 -1.86
C SER A 171 3.38 3.67 -1.75
N GLY A 172 3.22 2.48 -2.36
CA GLY A 172 4.25 1.44 -2.40
C GLY A 172 5.51 1.89 -3.12
N SER A 173 5.39 2.68 -4.19
CA SER A 173 6.55 3.21 -4.93
C SER A 173 7.39 4.19 -4.10
N LYS A 174 6.79 4.89 -3.14
CA LYS A 174 7.48 5.87 -2.28
C LYS A 174 8.19 5.20 -1.10
N HIS A 175 7.66 4.07 -0.62
CA HIS A 175 8.25 3.33 0.49
C HIS A 175 8.30 1.84 0.23
N LEU A 176 9.52 1.36 0.06
CA LEU A 176 9.83 -0.06 0.02
C LEU A 176 9.22 -0.77 1.23
N SER A 177 8.49 -1.85 0.98
CA SER A 177 7.87 -2.68 2.01
C SER A 177 6.90 -1.90 2.91
N ASN A 178 6.08 -1.02 2.33
CA ASN A 178 5.00 -0.36 3.07
C ASN A 178 3.88 -1.35 3.47
N TYR A 179 4.06 -1.98 4.64
CA TYR A 179 3.12 -2.96 5.16
C TYR A 179 1.68 -2.46 5.27
N TYR A 180 1.46 -1.20 5.69
CA TYR A 180 0.10 -0.68 5.89
C TYR A 180 -0.67 -0.54 4.56
N CYS A 181 0.02 -0.04 3.53
CA CYS A 181 -0.50 0.05 2.17
C CYS A 181 -0.88 -1.33 1.61
N TRP A 182 0.06 -2.28 1.67
CA TRP A 182 -0.14 -3.63 1.15
C TRP A 182 -1.09 -4.49 1.99
N ASN A 183 -1.28 -4.15 3.27
CA ASN A 183 -2.32 -4.74 4.09
C ASN A 183 -3.70 -4.18 3.74
N ALA A 184 -3.81 -2.88 3.48
CA ALA A 184 -5.03 -2.28 2.97
C ALA A 184 -5.41 -2.87 1.60
N SER A 185 -4.46 -3.07 0.69
CA SER A 185 -4.76 -3.68 -0.61
C SER A 185 -5.33 -5.10 -0.51
N ARG A 186 -4.93 -5.90 0.50
CA ARG A 186 -5.52 -7.23 0.76
C ARG A 186 -6.97 -7.12 1.22
N TRP A 187 -7.25 -6.17 2.11
CA TRP A 187 -8.62 -5.90 2.54
C TRP A 187 -9.51 -5.51 1.37
N PHE A 188 -9.04 -4.61 0.49
CA PHE A 188 -9.76 -4.18 -0.71
C PHE A 188 -10.02 -5.38 -1.65
N PHE A 189 -9.00 -6.21 -1.89
CA PHE A 189 -9.15 -7.42 -2.70
C PHE A 189 -10.23 -8.37 -2.17
N ASP A 190 -10.32 -8.58 -0.85
CA ASP A 190 -11.29 -9.51 -0.28
C ASP A 190 -12.74 -9.03 -0.44
N VAL A 191 -12.98 -7.72 -0.28
CA VAL A 191 -14.34 -7.13 -0.29
C VAL A 191 -14.86 -6.82 -1.70
N PHE A 192 -13.99 -6.82 -2.71
CA PHE A 192 -14.36 -6.43 -4.06
C PHE A 192 -15.05 -7.50 -4.91
N PRO A 193 -15.76 -7.10 -5.98
CA PRO A 193 -16.27 -8.03 -6.97
C PRO A 193 -15.15 -8.65 -7.83
N ILE A 194 -15.45 -9.78 -8.48
CA ILE A 194 -14.49 -10.57 -9.30
C ILE A 194 -13.69 -9.73 -10.28
N ASN A 195 -14.35 -8.82 -11.03
CA ASN A 195 -13.68 -8.02 -12.06
C ASN A 195 -12.59 -7.11 -11.47
N GLU A 196 -12.87 -6.50 -10.33
CA GLU A 196 -11.90 -5.65 -9.64
C GLU A 196 -10.77 -6.47 -9.00
N LYS A 197 -11.06 -7.68 -8.52
CA LYS A 197 -10.03 -8.62 -8.04
C LYS A 197 -9.02 -8.96 -9.14
N LYS A 198 -9.49 -9.21 -10.38
CA LYS A 198 -8.62 -9.47 -11.54
C LYS A 198 -7.72 -8.28 -11.83
N LEU A 199 -8.31 -7.08 -11.94
CA LEU A 199 -7.57 -5.84 -12.19
C LEU A 199 -6.52 -5.57 -11.11
N MET A 200 -6.84 -5.83 -9.84
CA MET A 200 -5.89 -5.70 -8.74
C MET A 200 -4.72 -6.66 -8.88
N ILE A 201 -4.96 -7.95 -9.14
CA ILE A 201 -3.88 -8.93 -9.32
C ILE A 201 -2.94 -8.50 -10.43
N ASP A 202 -3.45 -8.07 -11.58
CA ASP A 202 -2.62 -7.66 -12.71
C ASP A 202 -1.73 -6.47 -12.36
N ASN A 203 -2.29 -5.45 -11.72
CA ASN A 203 -1.55 -4.26 -11.31
C ASN A 203 -0.51 -4.55 -10.21
N VAL A 204 -0.88 -5.35 -9.21
CA VAL A 204 0.03 -5.75 -8.13
C VAL A 204 1.14 -6.66 -8.66
N LYS A 205 0.83 -7.58 -9.59
CA LYS A 205 1.82 -8.42 -10.28
C LYS A 205 2.83 -7.56 -11.03
N GLN A 206 2.37 -6.62 -11.85
CA GLN A 206 3.24 -5.69 -12.57
C GLN A 206 4.11 -4.85 -11.63
N PHE A 207 3.57 -4.41 -10.50
CA PHE A 207 4.35 -3.70 -9.48
C PHE A 207 5.44 -4.58 -8.89
N CYS A 208 5.11 -5.81 -8.49
CA CYS A 208 6.05 -6.77 -7.92
C CYS A 208 7.22 -7.05 -8.88
N PHE A 209 6.93 -7.21 -10.17
CA PHE A 209 7.93 -7.53 -11.19
C PHE A 209 8.92 -6.38 -11.43
N LYS A 210 8.54 -5.15 -11.09
CA LYS A 210 9.43 -3.96 -11.11
C LYS A 210 10.16 -3.74 -9.78
N ASN A 211 9.76 -4.43 -8.70
CA ASN A 211 10.20 -4.16 -7.33
C ASN A 211 10.54 -5.46 -6.57
N PHE A 212 11.59 -6.16 -6.98
CA PHE A 212 12.00 -7.44 -6.38
C PHE A 212 12.27 -7.39 -4.87
N LYS A 213 12.69 -6.22 -4.35
CA LYS A 213 13.02 -6.02 -2.93
C LYS A 213 11.78 -5.78 -2.05
N ASP A 214 10.62 -5.50 -2.62
CA ASP A 214 9.44 -5.12 -1.84
C ASP A 214 8.75 -6.35 -1.25
N SER A 215 9.16 -6.73 -0.04
CA SER A 215 8.59 -7.89 0.64
C SER A 215 7.08 -7.81 0.86
N SER A 216 6.53 -6.61 1.03
CA SER A 216 5.11 -6.44 1.37
C SER A 216 4.22 -6.56 0.14
N SER A 217 4.67 -6.09 -1.03
CA SER A 217 3.94 -6.26 -2.29
C SER A 217 3.91 -7.73 -2.72
N TRP A 218 5.04 -8.43 -2.63
CA TRP A 218 5.13 -9.85 -2.97
C TRP A 218 4.30 -10.72 -2.02
N ASP A 219 4.26 -10.39 -0.72
CA ASP A 219 3.38 -11.05 0.25
C ASP A 219 1.90 -10.74 -0.02
N ALA A 220 1.56 -9.54 -0.49
CA ALA A 220 0.20 -9.20 -0.90
C ALA A 220 -0.22 -9.94 -2.17
N LEU A 221 0.66 -10.05 -3.17
CA LEU A 221 0.41 -10.85 -4.36
C LEU A 221 0.17 -12.32 -3.99
N ALA A 222 1.06 -12.91 -3.18
CA ALA A 222 0.92 -14.28 -2.70
C ALA A 222 -0.41 -14.49 -1.96
N TYR A 223 -0.79 -13.54 -1.11
CA TYR A 223 -2.09 -13.55 -0.42
C TYR A 223 -3.24 -13.61 -1.42
N MET A 224 -3.32 -12.65 -2.36
CA MET A 224 -4.38 -12.56 -3.36
C MET A 224 -4.49 -13.86 -4.17
N LEU A 225 -3.35 -14.42 -4.60
CA LEU A 225 -3.34 -15.63 -5.41
C LEU A 225 -3.82 -16.87 -4.63
N CYS A 226 -3.48 -16.95 -3.34
CA CYS A 226 -3.84 -18.09 -2.50
C CYS A 226 -5.28 -18.03 -1.96
N GLN A 227 -5.98 -16.89 -2.08
CA GLN A 227 -7.32 -16.73 -1.51
C GLN A 227 -8.36 -17.63 -2.17
N GLN A 228 -8.19 -18.05 -3.42
CA GLN A 228 -9.10 -19.02 -4.06
C GLN A 228 -9.21 -20.35 -3.29
N ARG A 229 -8.12 -20.77 -2.61
CA ARG A 229 -8.10 -21.99 -1.80
C ARG A 229 -8.25 -21.72 -0.31
N LYS A 230 -7.57 -20.69 0.22
CA LYS A 230 -7.56 -20.40 1.65
C LYS A 230 -8.88 -19.83 2.15
N LYS A 231 -9.60 -19.06 1.32
CA LYS A 231 -10.90 -18.46 1.61
C LYS A 231 -10.94 -17.76 2.98
N ILE A 232 -9.87 -17.02 3.33
CA ILE A 232 -9.77 -16.35 4.63
C ILE A 232 -10.77 -15.19 4.66
N GLY A 233 -11.81 -15.30 5.49
CA GLY A 233 -12.90 -14.33 5.57
C GLY A 233 -12.76 -13.23 6.62
N TYR A 234 -11.57 -13.01 7.22
CA TYR A 234 -11.43 -12.00 8.30
C TYR A 234 -11.74 -10.58 7.83
N ASN A 235 -11.21 -10.15 6.67
CA ASN A 235 -11.43 -8.81 6.14
C ASN A 235 -12.89 -8.59 5.74
N ILE A 236 -13.52 -9.63 5.19
CA ILE A 236 -14.94 -9.68 4.87
C ILE A 236 -15.78 -9.47 6.14
N LYS A 237 -15.51 -10.24 7.21
CA LYS A 237 -16.20 -10.07 8.50
C LYS A 237 -16.01 -8.67 9.08
N ASN A 238 -14.82 -8.10 8.92
CA ASN A 238 -14.52 -6.75 9.37
C ASN A 238 -15.29 -5.68 8.58
N TYR A 239 -15.59 -5.93 7.29
CA TYR A 239 -16.38 -5.05 6.44
C TYR A 239 -17.87 -5.05 6.80
N TYR A 240 -18.47 -6.22 7.06
CA TYR A 240 -19.93 -6.37 7.24
C TYR A 240 -20.46 -6.21 8.68
N HIS A 241 -19.61 -5.93 9.68
CA HIS A 241 -20.05 -5.79 11.07
C HIS A 241 -20.43 -4.33 11.45
N PRO A 242 -21.53 -4.07 12.21
CA PRO A 242 -22.63 -4.94 12.64
C PRO A 242 -24.00 -4.34 12.25
N ASN A 243 -24.67 -4.79 11.20
CA ASN A 243 -26.13 -4.60 11.12
C ASN A 243 -26.88 -5.62 10.27
N GLU A 244 -26.23 -6.40 9.40
CA GLU A 244 -26.92 -7.51 8.73
C GLU A 244 -26.01 -8.72 8.53
N PRO A 245 -26.48 -9.95 8.80
CA PRO A 245 -25.81 -11.15 8.33
C PRO A 245 -25.91 -11.15 6.79
N ASP A 246 -24.86 -10.69 6.13
CA ASP A 246 -24.81 -10.71 4.68
C ASP A 246 -24.89 -12.17 4.18
N GLN A 247 -26.01 -12.51 3.56
CA GLN A 247 -26.26 -13.82 2.94
C GLN A 247 -25.62 -13.93 1.54
N ARG A 248 -24.90 -12.90 1.06
CA ARG A 248 -24.22 -12.95 -0.24
C ARG A 248 -23.12 -14.00 -0.21
N GLU A 249 -23.24 -14.97 -1.12
CA GLU A 249 -22.22 -15.97 -1.38
C GLU A 249 -20.96 -15.25 -1.90
N HIS A 250 -19.91 -15.22 -1.07
CA HIS A 250 -18.72 -14.47 -1.39
C HIS A 250 -17.99 -15.15 -2.54
N GLN A 251 -17.88 -14.44 -3.65
CA GLN A 251 -17.21 -14.95 -4.84
C GLN A 251 -15.70 -14.83 -4.67
N TRP A 252 -15.04 -15.99 -4.59
CA TRP A 252 -13.59 -16.10 -4.68
C TRP A 252 -13.21 -16.14 -6.15
N LEU A 253 -12.24 -15.32 -6.54
CA LEU A 253 -11.75 -15.29 -7.91
C LEU A 253 -11.02 -16.61 -8.19
N GLU A 254 -11.51 -17.37 -9.17
CA GLU A 254 -10.80 -18.52 -9.75
C GLU A 254 -9.97 -18.06 -10.94
N PHE A 255 -8.73 -18.52 -11.02
CA PHE A 255 -7.81 -18.22 -12.13
C PHE A 255 -6.68 -19.25 -12.21
N GLU A 256 -6.00 -19.26 -13.35
CA GLU A 256 -4.90 -20.19 -13.65
C GLU A 256 -3.64 -19.83 -12.85
N VAL A 257 -3.59 -20.24 -11.58
CA VAL A 257 -2.41 -20.03 -10.71
C VAL A 257 -1.14 -20.65 -11.31
N ASP A 258 -1.26 -21.75 -12.07
CA ASP A 258 -0.12 -22.40 -12.72
C ASP A 258 0.60 -21.46 -13.70
N GLU A 259 -0.15 -20.65 -14.46
CA GLU A 259 0.39 -19.66 -15.40
C GLU A 259 1.14 -18.55 -14.67
N ILE A 260 0.52 -17.95 -13.66
CA ILE A 260 1.14 -16.87 -12.87
C ILE A 260 2.38 -17.39 -12.13
N PHE A 261 2.31 -18.59 -11.57
CA PHE A 261 3.47 -19.24 -10.94
C PHE A 261 4.60 -19.46 -11.94
N ALA A 262 4.30 -19.96 -13.14
CA ALA A 262 5.27 -20.13 -14.21
C ALA A 262 5.90 -18.80 -14.64
N GLU A 263 5.11 -17.71 -14.74
CA GLU A 263 5.63 -16.37 -15.02
C GLU A 263 6.63 -15.90 -13.95
N ILE A 264 6.30 -16.06 -12.66
CA ILE A 264 7.20 -15.66 -11.57
C ILE A 264 8.51 -16.45 -11.62
N ILE A 265 8.43 -17.76 -11.88
CA ILE A 265 9.61 -18.61 -12.02
C ILE A 265 10.46 -18.18 -13.23
N HIS A 266 9.81 -17.92 -14.38
CA HIS A 266 10.50 -17.45 -15.57
C HIS A 266 11.22 -16.12 -15.30
N LEU A 267 10.59 -15.21 -14.58
CA LEU A 267 11.17 -13.94 -14.15
C LEU A 267 12.39 -14.16 -13.24
N ILE A 268 12.27 -15.02 -12.22
CA ILE A 268 13.36 -15.37 -11.31
C ILE A 268 14.59 -15.88 -12.07
N ASP A 269 14.36 -16.82 -12.99
CA ASP A 269 15.44 -17.45 -13.77
C ASP A 269 16.05 -16.49 -14.79
N SER A 270 15.23 -15.71 -15.49
CA SER A 270 15.69 -14.84 -16.59
C SER A 270 16.51 -13.64 -16.09
N PHE A 271 16.18 -13.13 -14.91
CA PHE A 271 16.88 -11.98 -14.31
C PHE A 271 17.89 -12.38 -13.24
N ALA A 272 18.14 -13.69 -13.05
CA ALA A 272 19.00 -14.21 -11.99
C ALA A 272 18.71 -13.54 -10.62
N VAL A 273 17.42 -13.45 -10.27
CA VAL A 273 16.94 -12.66 -9.12
C VAL A 273 17.69 -13.07 -7.85
N THR A 274 18.20 -12.07 -7.12
CA THR A 274 18.98 -12.26 -5.89
C THR A 274 18.24 -11.85 -4.63
N GLU A 275 17.01 -11.37 -4.78
CA GLU A 275 16.14 -10.91 -3.72
C GLU A 275 15.24 -12.06 -3.23
N LEU A 276 15.04 -12.16 -1.92
CA LEU A 276 14.21 -13.20 -1.29
C LEU A 276 12.68 -13.11 -1.60
N PRO A 277 12.03 -11.94 -1.68
CA PRO A 277 10.56 -11.87 -1.76
C PRO A 277 9.89 -12.68 -2.88
N PRO A 278 10.39 -12.70 -4.13
CA PRO A 278 9.79 -13.53 -5.19
C PRO A 278 9.79 -15.02 -4.84
N PHE A 279 10.86 -15.53 -4.21
CA PHE A 279 10.94 -16.93 -3.77
C PHE A 279 9.95 -17.24 -2.64
N LEU A 280 9.70 -16.28 -1.72
CA LEU A 280 8.70 -16.43 -0.66
C LEU A 280 7.27 -16.43 -1.24
N CYS A 281 7.02 -15.63 -2.27
CA CYS A 281 5.77 -15.65 -3.01
C CYS A 281 5.56 -17.02 -3.65
N CYS A 282 6.54 -17.52 -4.41
CA CYS A 282 6.51 -18.87 -4.97
C CYS A 282 6.28 -19.94 -3.90
N ARG A 283 6.95 -19.86 -2.75
CA ARG A 283 6.77 -20.85 -1.68
C ARG A 283 5.36 -20.83 -1.13
N THR A 284 4.79 -19.65 -0.91
CA THR A 284 3.42 -19.51 -0.43
C THR A 284 2.40 -20.10 -1.41
N ILE A 285 2.63 -19.89 -2.71
CA ILE A 285 1.84 -20.51 -3.77
C ILE A 285 2.02 -22.03 -3.75
N ALA A 286 3.26 -22.54 -3.75
CA ALA A 286 3.54 -23.98 -3.78
C ALA A 286 2.94 -24.74 -2.58
N VAL A 287 3.00 -24.16 -1.38
CA VAL A 287 2.35 -24.73 -0.18
C VAL A 287 0.83 -24.71 -0.31
N SER A 288 0.28 -23.68 -0.96
CA SER A 288 -1.17 -23.57 -1.15
C SER A 288 -1.67 -24.39 -2.34
N PHE A 289 -0.81 -24.78 -3.28
CA PHE A 289 -1.16 -25.53 -4.48
C PHE A 289 -0.10 -26.59 -4.80
N PRO A 290 0.10 -27.59 -3.92
CA PRO A 290 1.14 -28.61 -4.10
C PRO A 290 0.95 -29.46 -5.36
N GLU A 291 -0.26 -29.52 -5.91
CA GLU A 291 -0.62 -30.26 -7.11
C GLU A 291 -0.18 -29.62 -8.44
N LEU A 292 0.35 -28.38 -8.43
CA LEU A 292 0.75 -27.70 -9.67
C LEU A 292 1.89 -28.42 -10.37
N LYS A 293 1.67 -28.83 -11.62
CA LYS A 293 2.66 -29.56 -12.43
C LYS A 293 3.96 -28.76 -12.63
N VAL A 294 3.87 -27.44 -12.67
CA VAL A 294 5.04 -26.56 -12.79
C VAL A 294 5.99 -26.73 -11.60
N ILE A 295 5.49 -26.97 -10.38
CA ILE A 295 6.33 -27.15 -9.19
C ILE A 295 7.30 -28.31 -9.38
N THR A 296 6.82 -29.49 -9.81
CA THR A 296 7.68 -30.66 -10.03
C THR A 296 8.77 -30.39 -11.07
N LYS A 297 8.41 -29.69 -12.17
CA LYS A 297 9.37 -29.31 -13.22
C LYS A 297 10.44 -28.36 -12.68
N VAL A 298 10.03 -27.36 -11.89
CA VAL A 298 10.92 -26.37 -11.27
C VAL A 298 11.85 -27.01 -10.26
N LEU A 299 11.35 -27.86 -9.38
CA LEU A 299 12.17 -28.58 -8.40
C LEU A 299 13.26 -29.42 -9.09
N LYS A 300 12.92 -30.12 -10.18
CA LYS A 300 13.89 -30.89 -10.96
C LYS A 300 14.95 -29.98 -11.60
N LYS A 301 14.54 -28.88 -12.24
CA LYS A 301 15.44 -27.92 -12.88
C LYS A 301 16.40 -27.29 -11.86
N TRP A 302 15.86 -26.70 -10.79
CA TRP A 302 16.65 -25.99 -9.81
C TRP A 302 17.58 -26.92 -9.02
N ARG A 303 17.22 -28.18 -8.78
CA ARG A 303 18.18 -29.18 -8.26
C ARG A 303 19.38 -29.36 -9.17
N SER A 304 19.17 -29.45 -10.48
CA SER A 304 20.27 -29.55 -11.45
C SER A 304 21.13 -28.29 -11.45
N ASP A 305 20.52 -27.10 -11.40
CA ASP A 305 21.24 -25.82 -11.32
C ASP A 305 22.12 -25.75 -10.06
N ILE A 306 21.58 -26.14 -8.90
CA ILE A 306 22.29 -26.16 -7.62
C ILE A 306 23.48 -27.12 -7.69
N GLN A 307 23.27 -28.35 -8.18
CA GLN A 307 24.34 -29.34 -8.29
C GLN A 307 25.48 -28.87 -9.19
N LYS A 308 25.16 -28.28 -10.36
CA LYS A 308 26.16 -27.71 -11.27
C LYS A 308 26.96 -26.59 -10.62
N PHE A 309 26.27 -25.68 -9.93
CA PHE A 309 26.94 -24.59 -9.22
C PHE A 309 27.88 -25.13 -8.13
N GLU A 310 27.41 -26.06 -7.29
CA GLU A 310 28.19 -26.60 -6.18
C GLU A 310 29.39 -27.44 -6.65
N GLN A 311 29.28 -28.12 -7.79
CA GLN A 311 30.40 -28.82 -8.43
C GLN A 311 31.50 -27.85 -8.90
N GLN A 312 31.11 -26.68 -9.43
CA GLN A 312 32.06 -25.72 -9.99
C GLN A 312 32.67 -24.80 -8.93
N TYR A 313 31.86 -24.30 -8.00
CA TYR A 313 32.26 -23.23 -7.07
C TYR A 313 32.39 -23.69 -5.61
N GLY A 314 31.91 -24.90 -5.29
CA GLY A 314 31.82 -25.43 -3.94
C GLY A 314 30.44 -25.23 -3.30
N PRO A 315 30.21 -25.79 -2.10
CA PRO A 315 28.92 -25.75 -1.43
C PRO A 315 28.47 -24.33 -1.11
N LEU A 316 27.15 -24.09 -1.21
CA LEU A 316 26.54 -22.81 -0.85
C LEU A 316 26.64 -22.56 0.66
N GLN A 317 26.93 -21.31 1.04
CA GLN A 317 27.04 -20.87 2.42
C GLN A 317 25.83 -20.04 2.83
N PHE A 318 25.43 -20.15 4.10
CA PHE A 318 24.27 -19.44 4.63
C PHE A 318 24.58 -18.80 5.99
N ILE A 319 24.07 -17.59 6.20
CA ILE A 319 24.01 -16.96 7.52
C ILE A 319 22.55 -16.63 7.80
N ARG A 320 22.00 -17.17 8.90
CA ARG A 320 20.59 -16.99 9.29
C ARG A 320 19.61 -17.26 8.13
N ASN A 321 19.81 -18.37 7.41
CA ASN A 321 19.03 -18.77 6.23
C ASN A 321 19.06 -17.80 5.03
N ASN A 322 20.03 -16.89 4.99
CA ASN A 322 20.32 -16.07 3.82
C ASN A 322 21.60 -16.57 3.14
N PRO A 323 21.57 -16.79 1.82
CA PRO A 323 22.74 -17.23 1.10
C PRO A 323 23.79 -16.12 1.08
N ILE A 324 25.04 -16.51 1.31
CA ILE A 324 26.20 -15.63 1.23
C ILE A 324 27.22 -16.21 0.24
N PRO A 325 27.96 -15.36 -0.48
CA PRO A 325 29.09 -15.83 -1.27
C PRO A 325 30.16 -16.45 -0.36
N ALA A 326 30.88 -17.45 -0.88
CA ALA A 326 32.08 -17.94 -0.20
C ALA A 326 33.11 -16.82 -0.08
N SER A 327 33.88 -16.78 1.01
CA SER A 327 34.86 -15.72 1.30
C SER A 327 35.85 -15.46 0.16
N LYS A 328 36.24 -16.49 -0.60
CA LYS A 328 37.11 -16.38 -1.78
C LYS A 328 36.49 -15.68 -2.99
N TYR A 329 35.17 -15.46 -3.00
CA TYR A 329 34.42 -14.87 -4.12
C TYR A 329 33.65 -13.60 -3.72
N THR A 330 33.98 -12.99 -2.57
CA THR A 330 33.29 -11.76 -2.14
C THR A 330 33.54 -10.59 -3.08
N ASP A 331 34.72 -10.55 -3.69
CA ASP A 331 35.13 -9.47 -4.61
C ASP A 331 34.69 -9.74 -6.06
N ASP A 332 34.24 -10.96 -6.36
CA ASP A 332 33.64 -11.31 -7.65
C ASP A 332 32.13 -11.05 -7.61
N ILE A 333 31.72 -9.92 -8.15
CA ILE A 333 30.31 -9.48 -8.15
C ILE A 333 29.41 -10.49 -8.88
N ILE A 334 29.91 -11.14 -9.93
CA ILE A 334 29.13 -12.08 -10.75
C ILE A 334 28.90 -13.36 -9.96
N ILE A 335 29.98 -13.96 -9.44
CA ILE A 335 29.88 -15.19 -8.63
C ILE A 335 29.11 -14.90 -7.34
N SER A 336 29.27 -13.72 -6.73
CA SER A 336 28.50 -13.34 -5.55
C SER A 336 27.01 -13.23 -5.85
N GLY A 337 26.63 -12.62 -6.97
CA GLY A 337 25.23 -12.54 -7.40
C GLY A 337 24.64 -13.92 -7.66
N LEU A 338 25.37 -14.75 -8.41
CA LEU A 338 24.97 -16.12 -8.72
C LEU A 338 24.85 -16.98 -7.46
N SER A 339 25.76 -16.84 -6.49
CA SER A 339 25.69 -17.56 -5.21
C SER A 339 24.40 -17.25 -4.46
N ARG A 340 23.96 -15.98 -4.44
CA ARG A 340 22.69 -15.59 -3.81
C ARG A 340 21.50 -16.17 -4.56
N HIS A 341 21.49 -16.05 -5.88
CA HIS A 341 20.43 -16.57 -6.73
C HIS A 341 20.23 -18.09 -6.56
N ILE A 342 21.31 -18.88 -6.71
CA ILE A 342 21.26 -20.34 -6.52
C ILE A 342 20.97 -20.69 -5.05
N GLY A 343 21.50 -19.92 -4.10
CA GLY A 343 21.22 -20.10 -2.68
C GLY A 343 19.74 -19.98 -2.33
N TYR A 344 19.02 -19.01 -2.91
CA TYR A 344 17.58 -18.90 -2.72
C TYR A 344 16.79 -20.01 -3.45
N LYS A 345 17.26 -20.47 -4.62
CA LYS A 345 16.72 -21.69 -5.26
C LYS A 345 16.85 -22.91 -4.34
N LYS A 346 18.03 -23.10 -3.72
CA LYS A 346 18.28 -24.20 -2.78
C LYS A 346 17.33 -24.17 -1.60
N ARG A 347 17.19 -23.00 -0.97
CA ARG A 347 16.23 -22.80 0.11
C ARG A 347 14.79 -23.12 -0.31
N PHE A 348 14.38 -22.73 -1.51
CA PHE A 348 13.05 -23.08 -2.02
C PHE A 348 12.89 -24.59 -2.20
N VAL A 349 13.86 -25.25 -2.82
CA VAL A 349 13.84 -26.71 -3.08
C VAL A 349 13.78 -27.50 -1.77
N GLU A 350 14.58 -27.14 -0.78
CA GLU A 350 14.65 -27.84 0.52
C GLU A 350 13.37 -27.66 1.35
N GLN A 351 12.62 -26.57 1.16
CA GLN A 351 11.40 -26.26 1.91
C GLN A 351 10.12 -26.77 1.25
N ASN A 352 10.21 -27.31 0.03
CA ASN A 352 9.09 -27.90 -0.73
C ASN A 352 9.38 -29.36 -1.12
N LEU A 353 10.37 -29.95 -0.46
CA LEU A 353 10.65 -31.37 -0.32
C LEU A 353 10.08 -31.82 1.02
#